data_AF-E7G974-F1
#
_entry.id   AF-E7G974-F1
#
_cell.length_a   1.000
_cell.length_b   1.000
_cell.length_c   1.000
_cell.angle_alpha   90.00
_cell.angle_beta   90.00
_cell.angle_gamma   90.00
#
_symmetry.space_group_name_H-M   'P 1'
#
loop_
_entity.id
_entity.type
_entity.pdbx_description
1 polymer ?
#
loop_
_entity_poly.entity_id
_entity_poly.type
_entity_poly.pdbx_seq_one_letter_code
_entity_poly.pdbx_strand_id
1 'polypeptide(L)'
;MTYDEFYLQDVELAKFYRQAYEIKEDRHNSHMWLQGMYIYDAISTSLYNVFCRKSGQQASSYPSKPYPMTNEQKEEDQQLTVAEEQAKAKVWMSTLVNCYQ
;
A
#
# COMPACT_ATOMS: atom_id res chain seq x y z
N MET A 1 -19.64 20.62 -15.52
CA MET A 1 -20.90 21.11 -16.08
C MET A 1 -20.58 22.25 -17.02
N THR A 2 -20.95 22.11 -18.28
CA THR A 2 -20.82 23.14 -19.30
C THR A 2 -22.01 24.09 -19.24
N TYR A 3 -21.93 25.23 -19.94
CA TYR A 3 -23.01 26.22 -19.98
C TYR A 3 -24.31 25.63 -20.54
N ASP A 4 -24.22 24.91 -21.66
CA ASP A 4 -25.38 24.30 -22.32
C ASP A 4 -26.04 23.22 -21.43
N GLU A 5 -25.23 22.41 -20.74
CA GLU A 5 -25.72 21.41 -19.77
C GLU A 5 -26.50 22.04 -18.62
N PHE A 6 -26.12 23.24 -18.18
CA PHE A 6 -26.80 23.88 -17.05
C PHE A 6 -28.11 24.58 -17.44
N TYR A 7 -28.16 25.20 -18.62
CA TYR A 7 -29.29 26.04 -19.02
C TYR A 7 -30.26 25.36 -19.99
N LEU A 8 -29.77 24.45 -20.85
CA LEU A 8 -30.56 23.88 -21.95
C LEU A 8 -30.94 22.41 -21.71
N GLN A 9 -30.26 21.73 -20.80
CA GLN A 9 -30.56 20.35 -20.43
C GLN A 9 -31.42 20.24 -19.16
N ASP A 10 -31.53 19.03 -18.62
CA ASP A 10 -32.36 18.72 -17.46
C ASP A 10 -31.91 19.50 -16.21
N VAL A 11 -32.88 20.06 -15.49
CA VAL A 11 -32.69 20.81 -14.25
C VAL A 11 -32.10 19.92 -13.15
N GLU A 12 -32.39 18.61 -13.15
CA GLU A 12 -31.83 17.69 -12.16
C GLU A 12 -30.33 17.44 -12.35
N LEU A 13 -29.78 17.75 -13.52
CA LEU A 13 -28.38 17.49 -13.85
C LEU A 13 -27.41 18.19 -12.89
N ALA A 14 -27.74 19.42 -12.46
CA ALA A 14 -26.96 20.16 -11.49
C ALA A 14 -26.81 19.41 -10.14
N LYS A 15 -27.87 18.70 -9.72
CA LYS A 15 -27.85 17.89 -8.48
C LYS A 15 -26.89 16.70 -8.64
N PHE A 16 -26.93 16.01 -9.78
CA PHE A 16 -26.05 14.88 -10.04
C PHE A 16 -24.58 15.29 -10.18
N TYR A 17 -24.28 16.43 -10.82
CA TYR A 17 -22.90 16.95 -10.86
C TYR A 17 -22.36 17.28 -9.47
N ARG A 18 -23.19 17.83 -8.58
CA ARG A 18 -22.80 18.09 -7.19
C ARG A 18 -22.47 16.79 -6.46
N GLN A 19 -23.35 15.79 -6.56
CA GLN A 19 -23.12 14.48 -5.96
C GLN A 19 -21.86 13.81 -6.53
N ALA A 20 -21.64 13.89 -7.84
CA ALA A 20 -20.44 13.35 -8.48
C ALA A 20 -19.16 14.07 -8.00
N TYR A 21 -19.23 15.39 -7.79
CA TYR A 21 -18.12 16.17 -7.24
C TYR A 21 -17.80 15.76 -5.79
N GLU A 22 -18.82 15.63 -4.93
CA GLU A 22 -18.68 15.16 -3.55
C GLU A 22 -17.99 13.77 -3.51
N ILE A 23 -18.46 12.82 -4.31
CA ILE A 23 -17.84 11.48 -4.44
C ILE A 23 -16.38 11.57 -4.93
N LYS A 24 -16.10 12.49 -5.86
CA LYS A 24 -14.73 12.68 -6.38
C LYS A 24 -13.80 13.21 -5.30
N GLU A 25 -14.26 14.16 -4.50
CA GLU A 25 -13.50 14.75 -3.41
C GLU A 25 -13.21 13.72 -2.31
N ASP A 26 -14.21 12.90 -1.94
CA ASP A 26 -14.04 11.82 -0.96
C ASP A 26 -13.01 10.77 -1.40
N ARG A 27 -13.03 10.40 -2.69
CA ARG A 27 -12.02 9.53 -3.28
C ARG A 27 -10.64 10.19 -3.25
N HIS A 28 -10.56 11.47 -3.60
CA HIS A 28 -9.31 12.22 -3.59
C HIS A 28 -8.69 12.28 -2.18
N ASN A 29 -9.50 12.60 -1.18
CA ASN A 29 -9.09 12.58 0.22
C ASN A 29 -8.57 11.19 0.62
N SER A 30 -9.30 10.12 0.27
CA SER A 30 -8.87 8.74 0.55
C SER A 30 -7.51 8.40 -0.08
N HIS A 31 -7.25 8.84 -1.31
CA HIS A 31 -5.96 8.68 -1.97
C HIS A 31 -4.84 9.49 -1.30
N MET A 32 -5.14 10.71 -0.85
CA MET A 32 -4.18 11.55 -0.11
C MET A 32 -3.79 10.93 1.23
N TRP A 33 -4.73 10.32 1.93
CA TRP A 33 -4.44 9.57 3.15
C TRP A 33 -3.50 8.38 2.91
N LEU A 34 -3.75 7.62 1.85
CA LEU A 34 -2.84 6.53 1.45
C LEU A 34 -1.45 7.05 1.10
N GLN A 35 -1.37 8.15 0.35
CA GLN A 35 -0.09 8.78 0.02
C GLN A 35 0.65 9.26 1.27
N GLY A 36 -0.06 9.81 2.25
CA GLY A 36 0.49 10.21 3.54
C GLY A 36 1.16 9.05 4.27
N MET A 37 0.54 7.85 4.27
CA MET A 37 1.13 6.64 4.84
C MET A 37 2.45 6.27 4.15
N TYR A 38 2.47 6.30 2.81
CA TYR A 38 3.68 6.02 2.04
C TYR A 38 4.81 7.03 2.31
N ILE A 39 4.50 8.31 2.44
CA ILE A 39 5.47 9.35 2.77
C ILE A 39 5.99 9.14 4.20
N TYR A 40 5.09 8.84 5.15
CA TYR A 40 5.45 8.54 6.52
C TYR A 40 6.44 7.39 6.61
N ASP A 41 6.18 6.26 5.93
CA ASP A 41 7.07 5.10 5.94
C ASP A 41 8.42 5.39 5.27
N ALA A 42 8.44 6.20 4.21
CA ALA A 42 9.68 6.58 3.53
C ALA A 42 10.57 7.43 4.45
N ILE A 43 9.99 8.45 5.08
CA ILE A 43 10.71 9.35 5.99
C ILE A 43 11.14 8.60 7.25
N SER A 44 10.24 7.82 7.86
CA SER A 44 10.54 7.09 9.09
C SER A 44 11.65 6.06 8.88
N THR A 45 11.61 5.32 7.78
CA THR A 45 12.66 4.35 7.40
C THR A 45 13.99 5.05 7.17
N SER A 46 13.99 6.16 6.45
CA SER A 46 15.21 6.93 6.15
C SER A 46 15.84 7.49 7.43
N LEU A 47 15.04 8.12 8.30
CA LEU A 47 15.50 8.66 9.57
C LEU A 47 16.01 7.57 10.51
N TYR A 48 15.30 6.44 10.61
CA TYR A 48 15.72 5.30 11.41
C TYR A 48 17.09 4.77 10.94
N ASN A 49 17.26 4.58 9.64
CA ASN A 49 18.50 4.05 9.07
C ASN A 49 19.72 4.94 9.29
N VAL A 50 19.51 6.26 9.31
CA VAL A 50 20.56 7.26 9.52
C VAL A 50 20.89 7.43 11.00
N PHE A 51 19.89 7.59 11.86
CA PHE A 51 20.08 8.05 13.24
C PHE A 51 19.93 6.96 14.30
N CYS A 52 19.05 5.97 14.10
CA CYS A 52 18.65 5.02 15.13
C CYS A 52 19.22 3.61 14.92
N ARG A 53 19.70 3.30 13.73
CA ARG A 53 20.22 1.98 13.36
C ARG A 53 21.53 1.69 14.09
N LYS A 54 21.61 0.51 14.72
CA LYS A 54 22.83 0.04 15.38
C LYS A 54 23.88 -0.40 14.36
N SER A 55 25.16 -0.19 14.68
CA SER A 55 26.27 -0.66 13.84
C SER A 55 26.19 -2.18 13.63
N GLY A 56 26.30 -2.63 12.39
CA GLY A 56 26.19 -4.04 12.00
C GLY A 56 24.77 -4.54 11.71
N GLN A 57 23.73 -3.76 11.99
CA GLN A 57 22.35 -4.11 11.64
C GLN A 57 22.04 -3.76 10.17
N GLN A 58 21.31 -4.65 9.49
CA GLN A 58 20.82 -4.38 8.14
C GLN A 58 19.88 -3.17 8.12
N ALA A 59 19.93 -2.39 7.03
CA ALA A 59 19.04 -1.24 6.86
C ALA A 59 17.58 -1.72 6.78
N SER A 60 16.68 -1.00 7.45
CA SER A 60 15.25 -1.17 7.26
C SER A 60 14.89 -0.78 5.83
N SER A 61 14.06 -1.59 5.17
CA SER A 61 13.62 -1.32 3.79
C SER A 61 12.26 -0.65 3.79
N TYR A 62 12.06 0.23 2.82
CA TYR A 62 10.74 0.70 2.44
C TYR A 62 9.85 -0.48 1.98
N PRO A 63 8.52 -0.42 2.14
CA PRO A 63 7.62 -1.47 1.66
C PRO A 63 7.85 -1.77 0.18
N SER A 64 8.05 -3.07 -0.13
CA SER A 64 8.27 -3.54 -1.51
C SER A 64 6.97 -3.79 -2.27
N LYS A 65 5.85 -3.90 -1.55
CA LYS A 65 4.51 -4.15 -2.10
C LYS A 65 3.56 -3.02 -1.70
N PRO A 66 2.50 -2.75 -2.50
CA PRO A 66 1.46 -1.80 -2.12
C PRO A 66 0.72 -2.22 -0.85
N TYR A 67 0.08 -1.26 -0.16
CA TYR A 67 -0.77 -1.61 0.98
C TYR A 67 -2.04 -2.30 0.49
N PRO A 68 -2.45 -3.40 1.14
CA PRO A 68 -3.65 -4.11 0.78
C PRO A 68 -4.90 -3.29 1.19
N MET A 69 -5.81 -3.10 0.25
CA MET A 69 -7.04 -2.33 0.43
C MET A 69 -8.20 -3.21 0.91
N THR A 70 -8.20 -4.47 0.47
CA THR A 70 -9.26 -5.44 0.77
C THR A 70 -8.74 -6.51 1.73
N ASN A 71 -9.64 -7.14 2.49
CA ASN A 71 -9.27 -8.25 3.38
C ASN A 71 -8.71 -9.45 2.62
N GLU A 72 -9.24 -9.76 1.44
CA GLU A 72 -8.73 -10.82 0.55
C GLU A 72 -7.26 -10.58 0.20
N GLN A 73 -6.90 -9.35 -0.19
CA GLN A 73 -5.51 -8.98 -0.48
C GLN A 73 -4.61 -9.15 0.75
N LYS A 74 -5.11 -8.84 1.95
CA LYS A 74 -4.36 -9.06 3.21
C LYS A 74 -4.12 -10.54 3.46
N GLU A 75 -5.13 -11.38 3.23
CA GLU A 75 -5.02 -12.83 3.40
C GLU A 75 -4.06 -13.44 2.38
N GLU A 76 -4.13 -13.02 1.13
CA GLU A 76 -3.19 -13.43 0.08
C GLU A 76 -1.75 -13.05 0.42
N ASP A 77 -1.51 -11.81 0.83
CA ASP A 77 -0.18 -11.36 1.26
C ASP A 77 0.35 -12.17 2.44
N GLN A 78 -0.52 -12.48 3.41
CA GLN A 78 -0.16 -13.34 4.54
C GLN A 78 0.21 -14.76 4.08
N GLN A 79 -0.59 -15.37 3.21
CA GLN A 79 -0.30 -16.70 2.67
C GLN A 79 1.01 -16.73 1.90
N LEU A 80 1.29 -15.69 1.10
CA LEU A 80 2.56 -15.53 0.38
C LEU A 80 3.75 -15.43 1.34
N THR A 81 3.65 -14.60 2.39
CA THR A 81 4.74 -14.48 3.38
C THR A 81 5.01 -15.81 4.09
N VAL A 82 3.96 -16.53 4.49
CA VAL A 82 4.08 -17.86 5.12
C VAL A 82 4.72 -18.86 4.17
N ALA A 83 4.32 -18.87 2.89
CA ALA A 83 4.89 -19.76 1.88
C ALA A 83 6.38 -19.46 1.63
N GLU A 84 6.77 -18.18 1.57
CA GLU A 84 8.17 -17.76 1.43
C GLU A 84 9.02 -18.21 2.62
N GLU A 85 8.52 -18.10 3.85
CA GLU A 85 9.20 -18.57 5.06
C GLU A 85 9.36 -20.09 5.07
N GLN A 86 8.30 -20.83 4.70
CA GLN A 86 8.37 -22.28 4.58
C GLN A 86 9.38 -22.72 3.51
N ALA A 87 9.46 -22.02 2.38
CA ALA A 87 10.45 -22.30 1.34
C ALA A 87 11.89 -22.07 1.85
N LYS A 88 12.13 -20.93 2.53
CA LYS A 88 13.44 -20.63 3.15
C LYS A 88 13.83 -21.70 4.17
N ALA A 89 12.90 -22.12 5.02
CA ALA A 89 13.12 -23.17 6.02
C ALA A 89 13.45 -24.52 5.37
N LYS A 90 12.73 -24.90 4.30
CA LYS A 90 13.01 -26.13 3.54
C LYS A 90 14.41 -26.11 2.92
N VAL A 91 14.79 -25.01 2.30
CA VAL A 91 16.14 -24.84 1.73
C VAL A 91 17.18 -24.97 2.84
N TRP A 92 17.01 -24.25 3.95
CA TRP A 92 17.92 -24.31 5.09
C TRP A 92 18.08 -25.73 5.66
N MET A 93 16.96 -26.44 5.86
CA MET A 93 16.98 -27.84 6.31
C MET A 93 17.71 -28.74 5.31
N SER A 94 17.45 -28.59 4.01
CA SER A 94 18.13 -29.38 2.97
C SER A 94 19.64 -29.11 2.93
N THR A 95 20.06 -27.86 3.05
CA THR A 95 21.48 -27.50 3.11
C THR A 95 22.14 -28.04 4.38
N LEU A 96 21.44 -27.99 5.52
CA LEU A 96 21.96 -28.53 6.77
C LEU A 96 22.17 -30.04 6.68
N VAL A 97 21.20 -30.79 6.15
CA VAL A 97 21.32 -32.25 5.97
C VAL A 97 22.48 -32.59 5.03
N ASN A 98 22.63 -31.86 3.92
CA ASN A 98 23.73 -32.08 2.99
C ASN A 98 25.12 -31.80 3.59
N CYS A 99 25.25 -30.91 4.59
CA CYS A 99 26.53 -30.65 5.26
C CYS A 99 27.01 -31.83 6.13
N TYR A 100 26.13 -32.78 6.47
CA TYR A 100 26.46 -33.95 7.31
C TYR A 100 26.59 -35.26 6.51
N GLN A 101 26.43 -35.22 5.19
CA GLN A 101 26.58 -36.35 4.27
C GLN A 101 27.95 -36.33 3.61
#